data_AF-U1LSQ7-F1
#
_entry.id   AF-U1LSQ7-F1
#
_cell.length_a   1.000
_cell.length_b   1.000
_cell.length_c   1.000
_cell.angle_alpha   90.00
_cell.angle_beta   90.00
_cell.angle_gamma   90.00
#
_symmetry.space_group_name_H-M   'P 1'
#
loop_
_entity.id
_entity.type
_entity.pdbx_description
1 polymer ?
#
loop_
_entity_poly.entity_id
_entity_poly.type
_entity_poly.pdbx_seq_one_letter_code
_entity_poly.pdbx_strand_id
1 'polypeptide(L)'
;MEPLAITWFVLIAVLWIGYLLLEGFDLGVGMRMLFASRDERERRVMLNTIGPVWDGNEVWLITAGAGTFAAFPEWYASLFSTLYVPLTLALVGLILRAVSIEWRGKVHTQRWRSAWTAGIGIGSLIAAFCVGAMLALTTLGLPIDGNGDRVGGPFVWFGWPAIVGGLAVVGFSLAHGSTFLALKADGSVRSRAAVFAERWSPACLVPAAIWAVWVQLEHGGNPLSWALVLLAVVGGAWGWVQARARREGLAFTGYAAFGLFGVAAIFAGVFPKVLPSTIDPAFDLTLMNASSSPYTLGVMTVITAVSLPIILGYQAWSYWVFRKRVTPGMIPDAHIVLPAILRDRDAARGVAPTA
;
A
#
# COMPACT_ATOMS: atom_id res chain seq x y z
N MET A 1 -17.53 -21.34 -16.98
CA MET A 1 -17.28 -20.41 -15.87
C MET A 1 -18.23 -19.23 -16.00
N GLU A 2 -18.87 -18.84 -14.91
CA GLU A 2 -19.77 -17.68 -14.85
C GLU A 2 -18.98 -16.40 -15.21
N PRO A 3 -19.34 -15.66 -16.29
CA PRO A 3 -18.60 -14.47 -16.72
C PRO A 3 -18.51 -13.38 -15.63
N LEU A 4 -19.52 -13.29 -14.78
CA LEU A 4 -19.55 -12.33 -13.66
C LEU A 4 -18.51 -12.65 -12.60
N ALA A 5 -18.30 -13.93 -12.26
CA ALA A 5 -17.28 -14.33 -11.30
C ALA A 5 -15.87 -13.99 -11.80
N ILE A 6 -15.59 -14.24 -13.09
CA ILE A 6 -14.30 -13.86 -13.71
C ILE A 6 -14.13 -12.34 -13.66
N THR A 7 -15.17 -11.59 -14.00
CA THR A 7 -15.14 -10.12 -13.97
C THR A 7 -14.81 -9.61 -12.57
N TRP A 8 -15.45 -10.16 -11.54
CA TRP A 8 -15.19 -9.76 -10.16
C TRP A 8 -13.82 -10.18 -9.64
N PHE A 9 -13.30 -11.34 -10.05
CA PHE A 9 -11.92 -11.72 -9.75
C PHE A 9 -10.92 -10.70 -10.33
N VAL A 10 -11.12 -10.30 -11.58
CA VAL A 10 -10.29 -9.26 -12.23
C VAL A 10 -10.44 -7.92 -11.53
N LEU A 11 -11.66 -7.52 -11.15
CA LEU A 11 -11.89 -6.27 -10.41
C LEU A 11 -11.21 -6.26 -9.04
N ILE A 12 -11.21 -7.38 -8.30
CA ILE A 12 -10.48 -7.48 -7.03
C ILE A 12 -8.96 -7.35 -7.26
N ALA A 13 -8.41 -7.99 -8.30
CA ALA A 13 -7.02 -7.80 -8.66
C ALA A 13 -6.71 -6.32 -8.98
N VAL A 14 -7.61 -5.63 -9.71
CA VAL A 14 -7.49 -4.19 -10.00
C VAL A 14 -7.55 -3.34 -8.73
N LEU A 15 -8.42 -3.66 -7.77
CA LEU A 15 -8.49 -2.97 -6.49
C LEU A 15 -7.19 -3.12 -5.69
N TRP A 16 -6.61 -4.32 -5.64
CA TRP A 16 -5.32 -4.56 -5.00
C TRP A 16 -4.16 -3.85 -5.71
N ILE A 17 -4.16 -3.83 -7.04
CA ILE A 17 -3.20 -3.06 -7.84
C ILE A 17 -3.33 -1.58 -7.49
N GLY A 18 -4.55 -1.02 -7.50
CA GLY A 18 -4.80 0.37 -7.16
C GLY A 18 -4.32 0.71 -5.76
N TYR A 19 -4.65 -0.11 -4.77
CA TYR A 19 -4.15 0.03 -3.40
C TYR A 19 -2.61 0.02 -3.37
N LEU A 20 -1.94 -0.97 -3.95
CA LEU A 20 -0.48 -1.05 -3.90
C LEU A 20 0.20 0.11 -4.61
N LEU A 21 -0.35 0.58 -5.74
CA LEU A 21 0.21 1.71 -6.47
C LEU A 21 -0.01 3.05 -5.74
N LEU A 22 -1.18 3.27 -5.17
CA LEU A 22 -1.53 4.52 -4.50
C LEU A 22 -0.97 4.56 -3.08
N GLU A 23 -1.28 3.55 -2.28
CA GLU A 23 -0.84 3.47 -0.90
C GLU A 23 0.65 3.11 -0.77
N GLY A 24 1.20 2.37 -1.73
CA GLY A 24 2.60 1.93 -1.67
C GLY A 24 3.58 3.09 -1.59
N PHE A 25 3.32 4.22 -2.27
CA PHE A 25 4.18 5.38 -2.10
C PHE A 25 3.96 6.08 -0.76
N ASP A 26 2.74 6.10 -0.21
CA ASP A 26 2.46 6.70 1.10
C ASP A 26 3.15 5.94 2.23
N LEU A 27 3.02 4.60 2.21
CA LEU A 27 3.74 3.70 3.13
C LEU A 27 5.25 3.86 2.97
N GLY A 28 5.72 3.97 1.73
CA GLY A 28 7.12 4.24 1.40
C GLY A 28 7.64 5.53 2.00
N VAL A 29 6.90 6.64 1.83
CA VAL A 29 7.22 7.94 2.42
C VAL A 29 7.27 7.83 3.94
N GLY A 30 6.25 7.21 4.54
CA GLY A 30 6.14 7.02 5.98
C GLY A 30 7.33 6.26 6.56
N MET A 31 7.67 5.09 5.99
CA MET A 31 8.86 4.32 6.41
C MET A 31 10.15 5.12 6.28
N ARG A 32 10.30 5.89 5.19
CA ARG A 32 11.50 6.71 4.96
C ARG A 32 11.66 7.83 5.98
N MET A 33 10.59 8.31 6.64
CA MET A 33 10.72 9.32 7.69
C MET A 33 11.54 8.85 8.90
N LEU A 34 11.70 7.53 9.08
CA LEU A 34 12.54 6.96 10.15
C LEU A 34 14.04 7.21 9.94
N PHE A 35 14.50 7.22 8.68
CA PHE A 35 15.94 7.18 8.38
C PHE A 35 16.42 8.20 7.32
N ALA A 36 15.53 8.86 6.58
CA ALA A 36 15.91 9.70 5.44
C ALA A 36 15.95 11.21 5.72
N SER A 37 15.32 11.70 6.80
CA SER A 37 15.22 13.12 7.14
C SER A 37 16.28 13.54 8.17
N ARG A 38 16.94 14.68 7.96
CA ARG A 38 17.96 15.23 8.87
C ARG A 38 17.37 16.19 9.89
N ASP A 39 16.40 17.00 9.48
CA ASP A 39 15.78 18.01 10.34
C ASP A 39 14.24 17.93 10.31
N GLU A 40 13.60 18.78 11.10
CA GLU A 40 12.14 18.84 11.19
C GLU A 40 11.49 19.40 9.92
N ARG A 41 12.17 20.31 9.21
CA ARG A 41 11.64 20.93 7.99
C ARG A 41 11.51 19.90 6.88
N GLU A 42 12.52 19.06 6.71
CA GLU A 42 12.52 17.94 5.76
C GLU A 42 11.42 16.92 6.09
N ARG A 43 11.21 16.59 7.38
CA ARG A 43 10.10 15.71 7.80
C ARG A 43 8.74 16.29 7.41
N ARG A 44 8.55 17.60 7.59
CA ARG A 44 7.31 18.28 7.20
C ARG A 44 7.14 18.33 5.67
N VAL A 45 8.22 18.52 4.91
CA VAL A 45 8.18 18.40 3.43
C VAL A 45 7.68 17.03 3.03
N MET A 46 8.31 15.96 3.55
CA MET A 46 7.92 14.58 3.24
C MET A 46 6.44 14.33 3.58
N LEU A 47 6.01 14.68 4.79
CA LEU A 47 4.62 14.48 5.23
C LEU A 47 3.62 15.26 4.35
N ASN A 48 3.92 16.51 4.01
CA ASN A 48 3.04 17.33 3.17
C ASN A 48 2.98 16.86 1.71
N THR A 49 3.90 16.00 1.25
CA THR A 49 3.77 15.41 -0.09
C THR A 49 2.62 14.41 -0.20
N ILE A 50 2.28 13.75 0.91
CA ILE A 50 1.22 12.72 0.99
C ILE A 50 -0.06 13.22 1.68
N GLY A 51 0.05 14.29 2.48
CA GLY A 51 -1.05 14.87 3.26
C GLY A 51 -2.40 15.04 2.52
N PRO A 52 -2.44 15.53 1.27
CA PRO A 52 -3.70 15.72 0.55
C PRO A 52 -4.34 14.45 -0.03
N VAL A 53 -3.64 13.30 -0.04
CA VAL A 53 -4.07 12.11 -0.80
C VAL A 53 -4.13 10.82 0.01
N TRP A 54 -3.39 10.71 1.12
CA TRP A 54 -3.23 9.45 1.86
C TRP A 54 -4.55 8.83 2.32
N ASP A 55 -5.47 9.64 2.84
CA ASP A 55 -6.76 9.16 3.35
C ASP A 55 -7.61 8.57 2.22
N GLY A 56 -7.61 9.22 1.04
CA GLY A 56 -8.31 8.72 -0.14
C GLY A 56 -7.66 7.46 -0.75
N ASN A 57 -6.34 7.32 -0.63
CA ASN A 57 -5.64 6.13 -1.10
C ASN A 57 -5.97 4.90 -0.23
N GLU A 58 -6.14 5.09 1.09
CA GLU A 58 -6.46 4.02 2.03
C GLU A 58 -7.85 3.39 1.77
N VAL A 59 -8.79 4.16 1.19
CA VAL A 59 -10.12 3.66 0.77
C VAL A 59 -10.02 2.49 -0.23
N TRP A 60 -8.94 2.40 -1.02
CA TRP A 60 -8.73 1.27 -1.92
C TRP A 60 -8.56 -0.06 -1.17
N LEU A 61 -7.93 -0.05 0.01
CA LEU A 61 -7.83 -1.24 0.86
C LEU A 61 -9.20 -1.69 1.35
N ILE A 62 -9.99 -0.74 1.85
CA ILE A 62 -11.33 -0.99 2.37
C ILE A 62 -12.21 -1.56 1.27
N THR A 63 -12.13 -0.98 0.07
CA THR A 63 -12.90 -1.43 -1.09
C THR A 63 -12.43 -2.78 -1.59
N ALA A 64 -11.13 -3.09 -1.58
CA ALA A 64 -10.61 -4.41 -1.92
C ALA A 64 -11.13 -5.49 -0.95
N GLY A 65 -11.10 -5.22 0.36
CA GLY A 65 -11.64 -6.11 1.39
C GLY A 65 -13.15 -6.30 1.26
N ALA A 66 -13.91 -5.20 1.18
CA ALA A 66 -15.37 -5.22 1.04
C ALA A 66 -15.83 -5.85 -0.29
N GLY A 67 -15.12 -5.59 -1.38
CA GLY A 67 -15.36 -6.20 -2.68
C GLY A 67 -15.12 -7.71 -2.65
N THR A 68 -14.08 -8.15 -1.95
CA THR A 68 -13.82 -9.59 -1.72
C THR A 68 -14.93 -10.21 -0.89
N PHE A 69 -15.34 -9.58 0.21
CA PHE A 69 -16.47 -10.04 1.04
C PHE A 69 -17.76 -10.20 0.22
N ALA A 70 -18.08 -9.21 -0.61
CA ALA A 70 -19.34 -9.19 -1.34
C ALA A 70 -19.33 -10.13 -2.56
N ALA A 71 -18.21 -10.25 -3.28
CA ALA A 71 -18.10 -11.09 -4.47
C ALA A 71 -17.71 -12.54 -4.17
N PHE A 72 -16.87 -12.77 -3.14
CA PHE A 72 -16.34 -14.06 -2.76
C PHE A 72 -16.34 -14.25 -1.23
N PRO A 73 -17.52 -14.43 -0.61
CA PRO A 73 -17.65 -14.46 0.86
C PRO A 73 -16.82 -15.57 1.51
N GLU A 74 -16.73 -16.76 0.91
CA GLU A 74 -15.92 -17.86 1.45
C GLU A 74 -14.43 -17.53 1.42
N TRP A 75 -13.94 -16.91 0.35
CA TRP A 75 -12.57 -16.42 0.28
C TRP A 75 -12.29 -15.42 1.39
N TYR A 76 -13.19 -14.45 1.59
CA TYR A 76 -13.06 -13.47 2.67
C TYR A 76 -13.06 -14.15 4.04
N ALA A 77 -13.99 -15.05 4.31
CA ALA A 77 -14.15 -15.70 5.61
C ALA A 77 -12.91 -16.54 5.97
N SER A 78 -12.49 -17.44 5.08
CA SER A 78 -11.30 -18.28 5.28
C SER A 78 -10.02 -17.46 5.43
N LEU A 79 -9.87 -16.41 4.62
CA LEU A 79 -8.68 -15.54 4.69
C LEU A 79 -8.61 -14.81 6.02
N PHE A 80 -9.70 -14.13 6.43
CA PHE A 80 -9.72 -13.31 7.64
C PHE A 80 -9.66 -14.14 8.92
N SER A 81 -10.29 -15.31 8.94
CA SER A 81 -10.23 -16.23 10.10
C SER A 81 -8.84 -16.86 10.24
N THR A 82 -8.22 -17.25 9.13
CA THR A 82 -6.89 -17.87 9.14
C THR A 82 -5.80 -16.86 9.49
N LEU A 83 -5.92 -15.64 8.96
CA LEU A 83 -4.96 -14.56 9.14
C LEU A 83 -5.34 -13.57 10.24
N TYR A 84 -6.12 -14.01 11.23
CA TYR A 84 -6.60 -13.14 12.32
C TYR A 84 -5.48 -12.32 12.97
N VAL A 85 -4.37 -12.96 13.36
CA VAL A 85 -3.23 -12.29 14.00
C VAL A 85 -2.58 -11.24 13.08
N PRO A 86 -2.08 -11.57 11.87
CA PRO A 86 -1.41 -10.60 11.02
C PRO A 86 -2.36 -9.50 10.52
N LEU A 87 -3.65 -9.79 10.31
CA LEU A 87 -4.63 -8.75 9.94
C LEU A 87 -4.93 -7.80 11.11
N THR A 88 -4.97 -8.31 12.34
CA THR A 88 -5.08 -7.46 13.54
C THR A 88 -3.84 -6.57 13.67
N LEU A 89 -2.64 -7.10 13.42
CA LEU A 89 -1.42 -6.30 13.40
C LEU A 89 -1.44 -5.24 12.29
N ALA A 90 -1.92 -5.59 11.10
CA ALA A 90 -2.11 -4.64 10.00
C ALA A 90 -3.03 -3.49 10.44
N LEU A 91 -4.18 -3.80 11.03
CA LEU A 91 -5.15 -2.83 11.53
C LEU A 91 -4.52 -1.90 12.59
N VAL A 92 -3.80 -2.44 13.57
CA VAL A 92 -3.09 -1.63 14.57
C VAL A 92 -2.03 -0.75 13.91
N GLY A 93 -1.31 -1.25 12.90
CA GLY A 93 -0.34 -0.49 12.13
C GLY A 93 -0.97 0.69 11.37
N LEU A 94 -2.13 0.46 10.73
CA LEU A 94 -2.90 1.50 10.03
C LEU A 94 -3.42 2.56 11.01
N ILE A 95 -4.02 2.15 12.13
CA ILE A 95 -4.49 3.06 13.18
C ILE A 95 -3.32 3.90 13.71
N LEU A 96 -2.20 3.26 14.05
CA LEU A 96 -1.01 3.94 14.54
C LEU A 96 -0.55 4.99 13.52
N ARG A 97 -0.49 4.65 12.23
CA ARG A 97 -0.09 5.57 11.17
C ARG A 97 -1.05 6.76 11.04
N ALA A 98 -2.35 6.51 10.89
CA ALA A 98 -3.36 7.56 10.72
C ALA A 98 -3.35 8.56 11.89
N VAL A 99 -3.39 8.04 13.12
CA VAL A 99 -3.30 8.87 14.34
C VAL A 99 -1.99 9.65 14.37
N SER A 100 -0.87 9.03 13.99
CA SER A 100 0.42 9.70 13.98
C SER A 100 0.49 10.86 12.99
N ILE A 101 -0.12 10.74 11.80
CA ILE A 101 -0.17 11.83 10.81
C ILE A 101 -0.92 13.04 11.38
N GLU A 102 -2.10 12.80 11.97
CA GLU A 102 -2.96 13.85 12.49
C GLU A 102 -2.40 14.51 13.77
N TRP A 103 -1.82 13.73 14.67
CA TRP A 103 -1.42 14.20 16.00
C TRP A 103 -0.03 14.81 16.04
N ARG A 104 0.86 14.45 15.10
CA ARG A 104 2.26 14.93 15.08
C ARG A 104 2.38 16.45 15.14
N GLY A 105 1.48 17.17 14.47
CA GLY A 105 1.48 18.64 14.41
C GLY A 105 0.89 19.35 15.64
N LYS A 106 0.23 18.62 16.55
CA LYS A 106 -0.59 19.21 17.63
C LYS A 106 0.21 19.67 18.85
N VAL A 107 1.38 19.08 19.11
CA VAL A 107 2.26 19.45 20.23
C VAL A 107 3.66 19.74 19.71
N HIS A 108 4.28 20.79 20.22
CA HIS A 108 5.54 21.34 19.69
C HIS A 108 6.81 20.90 20.45
N THR A 109 6.76 19.79 21.20
CA THR A 109 7.94 19.23 21.87
C THR A 109 8.66 18.21 20.97
N GLN A 110 9.99 18.11 21.12
CA GLN A 110 10.77 17.16 20.32
C GLN A 110 10.40 15.70 20.61
N ARG A 111 10.11 15.35 21.87
CA ARG A 111 9.67 14.00 22.25
C ARG A 111 8.39 13.60 21.55
N TRP A 112 7.40 14.50 21.50
CA TRP A 112 6.12 14.26 20.80
C TRP A 112 6.34 14.05 19.30
N ARG A 113 7.05 14.98 18.65
CA ARG A 113 7.33 14.89 17.21
C ARG A 113 8.09 13.62 16.84
N SER A 114 9.10 13.24 17.64
CA SER A 114 9.85 12.00 17.43
C SER A 114 9.00 10.75 17.60
N ALA A 115 8.17 10.68 18.65
CA ALA A 115 7.28 9.54 18.89
C ALA A 115 6.29 9.34 17.73
N TRP A 116 5.63 10.39 17.26
CA TRP A 116 4.70 10.29 16.13
C TRP A 116 5.41 10.11 14.78
N THR A 117 6.64 10.61 14.62
CA THR A 117 7.45 10.27 13.44
C THR A 117 7.77 8.77 13.42
N ALA A 118 8.09 8.19 14.58
CA ALA A 118 8.28 6.74 14.71
C ALA A 118 6.97 5.98 14.44
N GLY A 119 5.84 6.46 14.96
CA GLY A 119 4.51 5.89 14.72
C GLY A 119 4.12 5.85 13.24
N ILE A 120 4.36 6.94 12.48
CA ILE A 120 4.16 6.97 11.02
C ILE A 120 4.97 5.85 10.35
N GLY A 121 6.27 5.78 10.65
CA GLY A 121 7.16 4.84 9.98
C GLY A 121 6.93 3.37 10.36
N ILE A 122 6.76 3.08 11.65
CA ILE A 122 6.51 1.73 12.16
C ILE A 122 5.12 1.26 11.74
N GLY A 123 4.09 2.11 11.83
CA GLY A 123 2.75 1.79 11.35
C GLY A 123 2.74 1.47 9.86
N SER A 124 3.46 2.27 9.05
CA SER A 124 3.63 2.01 7.62
C SER A 124 4.35 0.69 7.33
N LEU A 125 5.40 0.38 8.08
CA LEU A 125 6.14 -0.89 7.95
C LEU A 125 5.26 -2.10 8.28
N ILE A 126 4.54 -2.05 9.40
CA ILE A 126 3.66 -3.12 9.86
C ILE A 126 2.54 -3.36 8.84
N ALA A 127 1.89 -2.29 8.37
CA ALA A 127 0.83 -2.38 7.38
C ALA A 127 1.35 -2.98 6.05
N ALA A 128 2.45 -2.44 5.52
CA ALA A 128 3.05 -2.93 4.28
C ALA A 128 3.42 -4.42 4.39
N PHE A 129 4.08 -4.82 5.48
CA PHE A 129 4.49 -6.20 5.69
C PHE A 129 3.29 -7.15 5.81
N CYS A 130 2.30 -6.81 6.64
CA CYS A 130 1.16 -7.69 6.87
C CYS A 130 0.27 -7.83 5.63
N VAL A 131 0.05 -6.75 4.86
CA VAL A 131 -0.70 -6.83 3.60
C VAL A 131 0.06 -7.66 2.57
N GLY A 132 1.38 -7.47 2.44
CA GLY A 132 2.19 -8.30 1.55
C GLY A 132 2.19 -9.78 1.94
N ALA A 133 2.31 -10.08 3.24
CA ALA A 133 2.21 -11.43 3.75
C ALA A 133 0.84 -12.06 3.45
N MET A 134 -0.25 -11.32 3.69
CA MET A 134 -1.62 -11.75 3.39
C MET A 134 -1.78 -12.06 1.90
N LEU A 135 -1.34 -11.19 0.99
CA LEU A 135 -1.49 -11.43 -0.45
C LEU A 135 -0.64 -12.61 -0.93
N ALA A 136 0.56 -12.77 -0.38
CA ALA A 136 1.40 -13.93 -0.71
C ALA A 136 0.81 -15.23 -0.21
N LEU A 137 0.30 -15.28 1.01
CA LEU A 137 -0.40 -16.45 1.53
C LEU A 137 -1.72 -16.71 0.79
N THR A 138 -2.42 -15.67 0.34
CA THR A 138 -3.61 -15.82 -0.51
C THR A 138 -3.28 -16.51 -1.84
N THR A 139 -2.07 -16.29 -2.37
CA THR A 139 -1.68 -16.74 -3.71
C THR A 139 -0.80 -17.99 -3.71
N LEU A 140 -0.11 -18.30 -2.60
CA LEU A 140 0.71 -19.49 -2.41
C LEU A 140 0.05 -20.55 -1.51
N GLY A 141 -1.04 -20.18 -0.84
CA GLY A 141 -1.92 -21.08 -0.11
C GLY A 141 -1.90 -20.91 1.41
N LEU A 142 -2.98 -21.39 2.03
CA LEU A 142 -3.16 -21.44 3.49
C LEU A 142 -3.55 -22.86 3.94
N PRO A 143 -3.26 -23.22 5.20
CA PRO A 143 -3.67 -24.50 5.76
C PRO A 143 -5.16 -24.44 6.14
N ILE A 144 -6.02 -24.68 5.14
CA ILE A 144 -7.49 -24.70 5.30
C ILE A 144 -8.05 -26.09 5.00
N ASP A 145 -9.04 -26.52 5.76
CA ASP A 145 -9.76 -27.78 5.54
C ASP A 145 -10.93 -27.63 4.57
N GLY A 146 -11.73 -28.69 4.40
CA GLY A 146 -12.88 -28.71 3.48
C GLY A 146 -14.03 -27.76 3.84
N ASN A 147 -14.06 -27.19 5.06
CA ASN A 147 -14.99 -26.13 5.43
C ASN A 147 -14.39 -24.73 5.22
N GLY A 148 -13.14 -24.64 4.77
CA GLY A 148 -12.40 -23.38 4.70
C GLY A 148 -11.90 -22.91 6.05
N ASP A 149 -11.90 -23.76 7.08
CA ASP A 149 -11.45 -23.44 8.43
C ASP A 149 -9.94 -23.63 8.56
N ARG A 150 -9.30 -22.75 9.35
CA ARG A 150 -7.86 -22.83 9.62
C ARG A 150 -7.52 -24.12 10.38
N VAL A 151 -6.60 -24.90 9.82
CA VAL A 151 -5.96 -26.01 10.52
C VAL A 151 -4.63 -25.56 11.12
N GLY A 152 -4.47 -25.75 12.43
CA GLY A 152 -3.24 -25.45 13.17
C GLY A 152 -3.37 -24.28 14.15
N GLY A 153 -2.22 -23.78 14.63
CA GLY A 153 -2.13 -22.73 15.65
C GLY A 153 -2.24 -21.29 15.11
N PRO A 154 -2.34 -20.28 15.98
CA PRO A 154 -2.55 -18.88 15.59
C PRO A 154 -1.39 -18.28 14.76
N PHE A 155 -0.23 -18.94 14.74
CA PHE A 155 0.96 -18.53 13.98
C PHE A 155 1.23 -19.40 12.75
N VAL A 156 0.27 -20.25 12.34
CA VAL A 156 0.45 -21.14 11.17
C VAL A 156 0.66 -20.39 9.85
N TRP A 157 0.25 -19.12 9.80
CA TRP A 157 0.48 -18.22 8.68
C TRP A 157 1.96 -17.82 8.51
N PHE A 158 2.78 -17.93 9.57
CA PHE A 158 4.15 -17.43 9.54
C PHE A 158 5.09 -18.46 8.92
N GLY A 159 5.58 -18.13 7.72
CA GLY A 159 6.52 -18.96 6.98
C GLY A 159 7.16 -18.19 5.83
N TRP A 160 7.89 -18.90 4.96
CA TRP A 160 8.56 -18.27 3.82
C TRP A 160 7.64 -17.48 2.88
N PRO A 161 6.42 -17.94 2.52
CA PRO A 161 5.48 -17.14 1.73
C PRO A 161 5.18 -15.79 2.36
N ALA A 162 4.89 -15.78 3.68
CA ALA A 162 4.59 -14.57 4.42
C ALA A 162 5.77 -13.59 4.46
N ILE A 163 6.98 -14.09 4.70
CA ILE A 163 8.21 -13.27 4.73
C ILE A 163 8.48 -12.67 3.36
N VAL A 164 8.44 -13.47 2.30
CA VAL A 164 8.70 -13.00 0.93
C VAL A 164 7.65 -11.98 0.50
N GLY A 165 6.36 -12.25 0.73
CA GLY A 165 5.28 -11.32 0.44
C GLY A 165 5.37 -10.02 1.23
N GLY A 166 5.62 -10.11 2.53
CA GLY A 166 5.76 -8.94 3.39
C GLY A 166 6.95 -8.06 2.98
N LEU A 167 8.10 -8.67 2.71
CA LEU A 167 9.27 -7.95 2.20
C LEU A 167 9.05 -7.41 0.78
N ALA A 168 8.24 -8.07 -0.05
CA ALA A 168 7.89 -7.61 -1.38
C ALA A 168 7.14 -6.28 -1.34
N VAL A 169 6.09 -6.17 -0.51
CA VAL A 169 5.31 -4.93 -0.40
C VAL A 169 6.09 -3.85 0.35
N VAL A 170 6.87 -4.18 1.39
CA VAL A 170 7.77 -3.22 2.05
C VAL A 170 8.78 -2.66 1.05
N GLY A 171 9.47 -3.54 0.30
CA GLY A 171 10.48 -3.14 -0.67
C GLY A 171 9.89 -2.34 -1.83
N PHE A 172 8.77 -2.81 -2.40
CA PHE A 172 8.03 -2.07 -3.42
C PHE A 172 7.64 -0.68 -2.92
N SER A 173 7.08 -0.57 -1.72
CA SER A 173 6.68 0.71 -1.12
C SER A 173 7.87 1.65 -0.94
N LEU A 174 9.01 1.15 -0.44
CA LEU A 174 10.24 1.94 -0.33
C LEU A 174 10.74 2.43 -1.70
N ALA A 175 10.75 1.57 -2.73
CA ALA A 175 11.18 1.94 -4.08
C ALA A 175 10.22 2.97 -4.71
N HIS A 176 8.92 2.71 -4.66
CA HIS A 176 7.87 3.53 -5.26
C HIS A 176 7.73 4.89 -4.55
N GLY A 177 7.70 4.88 -3.21
CA GLY A 177 7.70 6.08 -2.37
C GLY A 177 8.94 6.94 -2.55
N SER A 178 10.09 6.35 -2.88
CA SER A 178 11.31 7.11 -3.20
C SER A 178 11.20 7.88 -4.51
N THR A 179 10.66 7.25 -5.56
CA THR A 179 10.40 7.94 -6.82
C THR A 179 9.31 9.00 -6.69
N PHE A 180 8.28 8.74 -5.88
CA PHE A 180 7.24 9.72 -5.57
C PHE A 180 7.79 10.94 -4.83
N LEU A 181 8.60 10.73 -3.79
CA LEU A 181 9.26 11.82 -3.07
C LEU A 181 10.17 12.64 -3.99
N ALA A 182 10.93 12.00 -4.88
CA ALA A 182 11.75 12.71 -5.85
C ALA A 182 10.89 13.55 -6.82
N LEU A 183 9.72 13.05 -7.22
CA LEU A 183 8.79 13.77 -8.09
C LEU A 183 8.14 14.97 -7.40
N LYS A 184 7.77 14.82 -6.11
CA LYS A 184 6.90 15.74 -5.36
C LYS A 184 7.62 16.70 -4.43
N ALA A 185 8.79 16.34 -3.90
CA ALA A 185 9.58 17.21 -3.04
C ALA A 185 10.56 18.07 -3.84
N ASP A 186 11.14 19.07 -3.19
CA ASP A 186 12.24 19.87 -3.72
C ASP A 186 13.47 19.87 -2.79
N GLY A 187 14.60 20.36 -3.29
CA GLY A 187 15.83 20.51 -2.53
C GLY A 187 16.49 19.20 -2.10
N SER A 188 16.96 19.15 -0.85
CA SER A 188 17.73 18.03 -0.28
C SER A 188 16.92 16.74 -0.15
N VAL A 189 15.60 16.84 0.09
CA VAL A 189 14.70 15.67 0.16
C VAL A 189 14.62 15.01 -1.21
N ARG A 190 14.44 15.80 -2.27
CA ARG A 190 14.40 15.33 -3.66
C ARG A 190 15.69 14.60 -4.05
N SER A 191 16.85 15.22 -3.79
CA SER A 191 18.13 14.64 -4.21
C SER A 191 18.43 13.31 -3.50
N ARG A 192 18.17 13.21 -2.19
CA ARG A 192 18.32 11.94 -1.44
C ARG A 192 17.27 10.91 -1.81
N ALA A 193 16.06 11.34 -2.16
CA ALA A 193 15.03 10.45 -2.65
C ALA A 193 15.45 9.80 -3.97
N ALA A 194 15.95 10.60 -4.92
CA ALA A 194 16.46 10.15 -6.21
C ALA A 194 17.66 9.20 -6.07
N VAL A 195 18.64 9.52 -5.21
CA VAL A 195 19.80 8.63 -4.96
C VAL A 195 19.37 7.27 -4.40
N PHE A 196 18.38 7.26 -3.49
CA PHE A 196 17.85 5.99 -2.99
C PHE A 196 17.13 5.20 -4.08
N ALA A 197 16.30 5.87 -4.89
CA ALA A 197 15.58 5.23 -6.00
C ALA A 197 16.52 4.64 -7.06
N GLU A 198 17.69 5.26 -7.26
CA GLU A 198 18.74 4.77 -8.16
C GLU A 198 19.50 3.57 -7.57
N ARG A 199 19.87 3.63 -6.29
CA ARG A 199 20.82 2.68 -5.70
C ARG A 199 20.14 1.47 -5.05
N TRP A 200 19.02 1.68 -4.37
CA TRP A 200 18.41 0.69 -3.49
C TRP A 200 17.15 0.06 -4.06
N SER A 201 16.43 0.74 -4.94
CA SER A 201 15.19 0.19 -5.52
C SER A 201 15.36 -1.18 -6.17
N PRO A 202 16.43 -1.50 -6.94
CA PRO A 202 16.59 -2.85 -7.49
C PRO A 202 16.59 -3.92 -6.40
N ALA A 203 17.36 -3.71 -5.31
CA ALA A 203 17.39 -4.63 -4.18
C ALA A 203 16.03 -4.72 -3.47
N CYS A 204 15.33 -3.59 -3.33
CA CYS A 204 13.99 -3.54 -2.74
C CYS A 204 12.94 -4.30 -3.58
N LEU A 205 13.09 -4.39 -4.90
CA LEU A 205 12.14 -5.08 -5.78
C LEU A 205 12.39 -6.59 -5.89
N VAL A 206 13.54 -7.10 -5.44
CA VAL A 206 13.89 -8.53 -5.51
C VAL A 206 12.83 -9.43 -4.85
N PRO A 207 12.34 -9.17 -3.63
CA PRO A 207 11.35 -10.06 -3.01
C PRO A 207 10.03 -10.11 -3.79
N ALA A 208 9.62 -9.00 -4.41
CA ALA A 208 8.43 -8.98 -5.27
C ALA A 208 8.63 -9.79 -6.56
N ALA A 209 9.82 -9.73 -7.16
CA ALA A 209 10.16 -10.57 -8.31
C ALA A 209 10.19 -12.07 -7.93
N ILE A 210 10.78 -12.42 -6.78
CA ILE A 210 10.78 -13.79 -6.25
C ILE A 210 9.35 -14.28 -6.04
N TRP A 211 8.49 -13.49 -5.40
CA TRP A 211 7.10 -13.84 -5.19
C TRP A 211 6.36 -14.09 -6.51
N ALA A 212 6.48 -13.17 -7.48
CA ALA A 212 5.81 -13.31 -8.76
C ALA A 212 6.22 -14.58 -9.51
N VAL A 213 7.50 -14.93 -9.49
CA VAL A 213 8.04 -16.17 -10.09
C VAL A 213 7.59 -17.40 -9.30
N TRP A 214 7.64 -17.36 -7.97
CA TRP A 214 7.23 -18.47 -7.11
C TRP A 214 5.78 -18.88 -7.38
N VAL A 215 4.85 -17.91 -7.49
CA VAL A 215 3.46 -18.20 -7.85
C VAL A 215 3.35 -18.94 -9.18
N GLN A 216 4.18 -18.60 -10.19
CA GLN A 216 4.16 -19.30 -11.47
C GLN A 216 4.67 -20.73 -11.37
N LEU A 217 5.71 -20.96 -10.57
CA LEU A 217 6.27 -22.30 -10.38
C LEU A 217 5.31 -23.20 -9.59
N GLU A 218 4.63 -22.63 -8.58
CA GLU A 218 3.68 -23.34 -7.73
C GLU A 218 2.42 -23.77 -8.50
N HIS A 219 1.91 -22.90 -9.38
CA HIS A 219 0.65 -23.12 -10.11
C HIS A 219 0.84 -23.58 -11.55
N GLY A 220 2.07 -23.90 -11.97
CA GLY A 220 2.41 -24.28 -13.34
C GLY A 220 2.50 -23.12 -14.34
N GLY A 221 1.93 -21.96 -14.01
CA GLY A 221 1.97 -20.74 -14.82
C GLY A 221 1.22 -20.87 -16.15
N ASN A 222 0.90 -19.74 -16.78
CA ASN A 222 0.32 -19.73 -18.12
C ASN A 222 1.03 -18.68 -19.00
N PRO A 223 0.86 -18.74 -20.34
CA PRO A 223 1.55 -17.80 -21.22
C PRO A 223 1.26 -16.33 -20.90
N LEU A 224 0.04 -16.01 -20.46
CA LEU A 224 -0.33 -14.65 -20.06
C LEU A 224 0.40 -14.23 -18.78
N SER A 225 0.43 -15.07 -17.75
CA SER A 225 1.08 -14.77 -16.48
C SER A 225 2.59 -14.60 -16.65
N TRP A 226 3.25 -15.44 -17.45
CA TRP A 226 4.66 -15.28 -17.80
C TRP A 226 4.94 -14.02 -18.64
N ALA A 227 4.05 -13.68 -19.58
CA ALA A 227 4.16 -12.41 -20.32
C ALA A 227 4.05 -11.20 -19.38
N LEU A 228 3.16 -11.25 -18.38
CA LEU A 228 3.03 -10.22 -17.36
C LEU A 228 4.26 -10.16 -16.45
N VAL A 229 4.86 -11.30 -16.07
CA VAL A 229 6.17 -11.31 -15.37
C VAL A 229 7.23 -10.60 -16.19
N LEU A 230 7.33 -10.89 -17.50
CA LEU A 230 8.29 -10.22 -18.38
C LEU A 230 8.04 -8.71 -18.44
N LEU A 231 6.77 -8.28 -18.58
CA LEU A 231 6.41 -6.86 -18.58
C LEU A 231 6.73 -6.18 -17.24
N ALA A 232 6.56 -6.88 -16.11
CA ALA A 232 6.97 -6.38 -14.81
C ALA A 232 8.49 -6.15 -14.73
N VAL A 233 9.28 -7.13 -15.17
CA VAL A 233 10.75 -7.04 -15.22
C VAL A 233 11.19 -5.88 -16.13
N VAL A 234 10.59 -5.75 -17.32
CA VAL A 234 10.87 -4.64 -18.24
C VAL A 234 10.50 -3.30 -17.61
N GLY A 235 9.35 -3.20 -16.96
CA GLY A 235 8.91 -1.99 -16.25
C GLY A 235 9.87 -1.59 -15.13
N GLY A 236 10.30 -2.55 -14.31
CA GLY A 236 11.27 -2.34 -13.23
C GLY A 236 12.64 -1.93 -13.74
N ALA A 237 13.14 -2.60 -14.79
CA ALA A 237 14.41 -2.27 -15.43
C ALA A 237 14.37 -0.87 -16.06
N TRP A 238 13.29 -0.55 -16.78
CA TRP A 238 13.08 0.79 -17.33
C TRP A 238 13.01 1.84 -16.22
N GLY A 239 12.20 1.62 -15.18
CA GLY A 239 12.11 2.51 -14.03
C GLY A 239 13.47 2.78 -13.39
N TRP A 240 14.30 1.75 -13.25
CA TRP A 240 15.66 1.87 -12.72
C TRP A 240 16.58 2.69 -13.62
N VAL A 241 16.59 2.44 -14.93
CA VAL A 241 17.37 3.25 -15.91
C VAL A 241 16.95 4.72 -15.85
N GLN A 242 15.65 4.99 -15.77
CA GLN A 242 15.13 6.35 -15.68
C GLN A 242 15.47 7.02 -14.34
N ALA A 243 15.53 6.24 -13.24
CA ALA A 243 16.00 6.73 -11.94
C ALA A 243 17.47 7.16 -11.99
N ARG A 244 18.34 6.36 -12.64
CA ARG A 244 19.75 6.70 -12.88
C ARG A 244 19.91 7.95 -13.74
N ALA A 245 19.04 8.11 -14.75
CA ALA A 245 18.98 9.30 -15.59
C ALA A 245 18.33 10.52 -14.91
N ARG A 246 17.91 10.41 -13.63
CA ARG A 246 17.24 11.46 -12.85
C ARG A 246 15.93 11.98 -13.49
N ARG A 247 15.27 11.13 -14.27
CA ARG A 247 13.97 11.41 -14.90
C ARG A 247 12.83 10.89 -14.02
N GLU A 248 12.55 11.64 -12.94
CA GLU A 248 11.71 11.21 -11.81
C GLU A 248 10.31 10.73 -12.20
N GLY A 249 9.64 11.44 -13.13
CA GLY A 249 8.30 11.04 -13.59
C GLY A 249 8.31 9.70 -14.31
N LEU A 250 9.29 9.47 -15.19
CA LEU A 250 9.43 8.21 -15.92
C LEU A 250 9.89 7.07 -15.00
N ALA A 251 10.74 7.36 -14.01
CA ALA A 251 11.13 6.40 -13.00
C ALA A 251 9.92 5.92 -12.16
N PHE A 252 9.06 6.87 -11.75
CA PHE A 252 7.81 6.56 -11.05
C PHE A 252 6.90 5.68 -11.91
N THR A 253 6.72 6.02 -13.19
CA THR A 253 5.91 5.20 -14.12
C THR A 253 6.48 3.80 -14.30
N GLY A 254 7.81 3.64 -14.39
CA GLY A 254 8.42 2.31 -14.54
C GLY A 254 8.24 1.43 -13.31
N TYR A 255 8.43 1.97 -12.11
CA TYR A 255 8.13 1.22 -10.88
C TYR A 255 6.63 0.97 -10.69
N ALA A 256 5.75 1.90 -11.11
CA ALA A 256 4.32 1.62 -11.15
C ALA A 256 3.99 0.47 -12.12
N ALA A 257 4.62 0.43 -13.29
CA ALA A 257 4.46 -0.67 -14.25
C ALA A 257 4.95 -2.01 -13.68
N PHE A 258 6.08 -2.02 -12.95
CA PHE A 258 6.53 -3.21 -12.21
C PHE A 258 5.47 -3.72 -11.25
N GLY A 259 4.89 -2.84 -10.42
CA GLY A 259 3.84 -3.21 -9.47
C GLY A 259 2.56 -3.71 -10.16
N LEU A 260 2.09 -2.96 -11.16
CA LEU A 260 0.91 -3.30 -11.97
C LEU A 260 1.03 -4.70 -12.60
N PHE A 261 2.08 -4.91 -13.39
CA PHE A 261 2.24 -6.18 -14.12
C PHE A 261 2.65 -7.32 -13.19
N GLY A 262 3.40 -7.06 -12.11
CA GLY A 262 3.78 -8.08 -11.13
C GLY A 262 2.57 -8.63 -10.39
N VAL A 263 1.70 -7.77 -9.89
CA VAL A 263 0.45 -8.19 -9.23
C VAL A 263 -0.49 -8.85 -10.23
N ALA A 264 -0.64 -8.29 -11.44
CA ALA A 264 -1.43 -8.93 -12.49
C ALA A 264 -0.90 -10.34 -12.83
N ALA A 265 0.42 -10.55 -12.88
CA ALA A 265 1.03 -11.86 -13.10
C ALA A 265 0.74 -12.85 -11.96
N ILE A 266 0.75 -12.38 -10.70
CA ILE A 266 0.42 -13.19 -9.53
C ILE A 266 -1.04 -13.67 -9.61
N PHE A 267 -2.00 -12.77 -9.84
CA PHE A 267 -3.41 -13.13 -9.97
C PHE A 267 -3.68 -13.99 -11.21
N ALA A 268 -3.02 -13.72 -12.33
CA ALA A 268 -3.12 -14.55 -13.52
C ALA A 268 -2.52 -15.95 -13.32
N GLY A 269 -1.49 -16.09 -12.47
CA GLY A 269 -0.83 -17.35 -12.18
C GLY A 269 -1.65 -18.27 -11.27
N VAL A 270 -2.33 -17.72 -10.26
CA VAL A 270 -3.16 -18.50 -9.32
C VAL A 270 -4.54 -18.87 -9.89
N PHE A 271 -5.01 -18.14 -10.90
CA PHE A 271 -6.30 -18.38 -11.54
C PHE A 271 -6.44 -19.84 -12.05
N PRO A 272 -7.58 -20.53 -11.82
CA PRO A 272 -8.87 -20.03 -11.31
C PRO A 272 -9.06 -20.20 -9.79
N LYS A 273 -7.98 -20.43 -9.03
CA LYS A 273 -8.03 -20.48 -7.57
C LYS A 273 -8.07 -19.05 -7.02
N VAL A 274 -8.84 -18.84 -5.96
CA VAL A 274 -8.86 -17.58 -5.21
C VAL A 274 -8.13 -17.71 -3.88
N LEU A 275 -8.12 -18.92 -3.30
CA LEU A 275 -7.33 -19.25 -2.12
C LEU A 275 -6.97 -20.75 -2.16
N PRO A 276 -5.73 -21.11 -2.51
CA PRO A 276 -5.26 -22.50 -2.48
C PRO A 276 -5.16 -23.06 -1.05
N SER A 277 -5.45 -24.35 -0.87
CA SER A 277 -5.17 -25.08 0.36
C SER A 277 -3.82 -25.75 0.31
N THR A 278 -3.04 -25.64 1.38
CA THR A 278 -1.77 -26.38 1.53
C THR A 278 -1.97 -27.78 2.12
N ILE A 279 -3.19 -28.17 2.46
CA ILE A 279 -3.50 -29.48 3.06
C ILE A 279 -3.86 -30.48 1.99
N ASP A 280 -4.84 -30.13 1.16
CA ASP A 280 -5.33 -30.96 0.06
C ASP A 280 -5.87 -30.04 -1.04
N PRO A 281 -5.45 -30.17 -2.31
CA PRO A 281 -6.02 -29.42 -3.43
C PRO A 281 -7.55 -29.56 -3.56
N ALA A 282 -8.16 -30.61 -3.01
CA ALA A 282 -9.61 -30.76 -2.95
C ALA A 282 -10.30 -29.68 -2.10
N PHE A 283 -9.56 -29.01 -1.21
CA PHE A 283 -10.03 -27.92 -0.35
C PHE A 283 -9.72 -26.53 -0.92
N ASP A 284 -9.22 -26.44 -2.16
CA ASP A 284 -9.00 -25.15 -2.81
C ASP A 284 -10.31 -24.36 -2.94
N LEU A 285 -10.27 -23.09 -2.54
CA LEU A 285 -11.31 -22.15 -2.93
C LEU A 285 -11.00 -21.64 -4.34
N THR A 286 -11.98 -21.80 -5.21
CA THR A 286 -11.94 -21.45 -6.62
C THR A 286 -13.05 -20.45 -6.93
N LEU A 287 -13.00 -19.83 -8.12
CA LEU A 287 -14.08 -18.96 -8.56
C LEU A 287 -15.47 -19.63 -8.50
N MET A 288 -15.55 -20.95 -8.68
CA MET A 288 -16.83 -21.64 -8.83
C MET A 288 -17.49 -22.01 -7.49
N ASN A 289 -16.70 -22.23 -6.44
CA ASN A 289 -17.22 -22.62 -5.11
C ASN A 289 -17.24 -21.45 -4.13
N ALA A 290 -16.48 -20.37 -4.38
CA ALA A 290 -16.39 -19.24 -3.47
C ALA A 290 -17.22 -18.02 -3.90
N SER A 291 -17.72 -17.96 -5.14
CA SER A 291 -18.43 -16.79 -5.64
C SER A 291 -19.85 -16.65 -5.10
N SER A 292 -20.27 -15.41 -4.87
CA SER A 292 -21.66 -15.05 -4.60
C SER A 292 -22.61 -15.41 -5.76
N SER A 293 -23.92 -15.39 -5.47
CA SER A 293 -24.96 -15.68 -6.46
C SER A 293 -24.87 -14.73 -7.69
N PRO A 294 -25.30 -15.19 -8.88
CA PRO A 294 -25.30 -14.34 -10.09
C PRO A 294 -26.05 -13.02 -9.92
N TYR A 295 -27.15 -13.02 -9.17
CA TYR A 295 -27.91 -11.81 -8.86
C TYR A 295 -27.08 -10.79 -8.07
N THR A 296 -26.43 -11.25 -6.99
CA THR A 296 -25.55 -10.41 -6.16
C THR A 296 -24.42 -9.80 -7.00
N LEU A 297 -23.73 -10.64 -7.79
CA LEU A 297 -22.64 -10.17 -8.66
C LEU A 297 -23.15 -9.17 -9.71
N GLY A 298 -24.32 -9.40 -10.29
CA GLY A 298 -24.94 -8.49 -11.26
C GLY A 298 -25.27 -7.12 -10.66
N VAL A 299 -25.89 -7.08 -9.48
CA VAL A 299 -26.19 -5.82 -8.77
C VAL A 299 -24.91 -5.05 -8.46
N MET A 300 -23.90 -5.73 -7.90
CA MET A 300 -22.62 -5.09 -7.60
C MET A 300 -21.95 -4.57 -8.87
N THR A 301 -22.03 -5.29 -10.00
CA THR A 301 -21.44 -4.85 -11.27
C THR A 301 -22.07 -3.55 -11.75
N VAL A 302 -23.40 -3.41 -11.67
CA VAL A 302 -24.09 -2.16 -12.02
C VAL A 302 -23.64 -1.00 -11.13
N ILE A 303 -23.58 -1.23 -9.81
CA ILE A 303 -23.13 -0.21 -8.84
C ILE A 303 -21.68 0.23 -9.13
N THR A 304 -20.79 -0.73 -9.37
CA THR A 304 -19.38 -0.46 -9.70
C THR A 304 -19.24 0.27 -11.03
N ALA A 305 -19.99 -0.12 -12.06
CA ALA A 305 -19.93 0.51 -13.37
C ALA A 305 -20.30 2.01 -13.34
N VAL A 306 -21.17 2.42 -12.41
CA VAL A 306 -21.53 3.82 -12.20
C VAL A 306 -20.56 4.52 -11.24
N SER A 307 -20.26 3.90 -10.10
CA SER A 307 -19.48 4.53 -9.04
C SER A 307 -17.99 4.65 -9.38
N LEU A 308 -17.39 3.62 -9.99
CA LEU A 308 -15.95 3.58 -10.23
C LEU A 308 -15.46 4.70 -11.17
N PRO A 309 -16.12 5.02 -12.31
CA PRO A 309 -15.71 6.15 -13.14
C PRO A 309 -15.79 7.50 -12.41
N ILE A 310 -16.82 7.71 -11.58
CA ILE A 310 -16.96 8.92 -10.77
C ILE A 310 -15.81 9.00 -9.76
N ILE A 311 -15.49 7.87 -9.11
CA ILE A 311 -14.41 7.77 -8.13
C ILE A 311 -13.06 8.10 -8.77
N LEU A 312 -12.75 7.47 -9.91
CA LEU A 312 -11.54 7.74 -10.65
C LEU A 312 -11.45 9.18 -11.16
N GLY A 313 -12.58 9.74 -11.60
CA GLY A 313 -12.69 11.12 -12.06
C GLY A 313 -12.34 12.13 -10.96
N TYR A 314 -12.97 12.01 -9.78
CA TYR A 314 -12.65 12.91 -8.66
C TYR A 314 -11.22 12.69 -8.18
N GLN A 315 -10.75 11.45 -8.11
CA GLN A 315 -9.40 11.15 -7.61
C GLN A 315 -8.35 11.74 -8.56
N ALA A 316 -8.53 11.59 -9.87
CA ALA A 316 -7.67 12.20 -10.88
C ALA A 316 -7.67 13.73 -10.77
N TRP A 317 -8.83 14.34 -10.53
CA TRP A 317 -8.94 15.78 -10.29
C TRP A 317 -8.18 16.21 -9.02
N SER A 318 -8.31 15.49 -7.90
CA SER A 318 -7.54 15.75 -6.68
C SER A 318 -6.02 15.70 -6.92
N TYR A 319 -5.52 14.66 -7.62
CA TYR A 319 -4.11 14.58 -7.98
C TYR A 319 -3.67 15.72 -8.91
N TRP A 320 -4.54 16.15 -9.83
CA TRP A 320 -4.27 17.29 -10.70
C TRP A 320 -4.18 18.61 -9.92
N VAL A 321 -5.09 18.85 -8.97
CA VAL A 321 -5.07 20.04 -8.10
C VAL A 321 -3.76 20.09 -7.30
N PHE A 322 -3.37 18.99 -6.68
CA PHE A 322 -2.17 18.93 -5.84
C PHE A 322 -0.87 18.60 -6.60
N ARG A 323 -0.83 18.67 -7.94
CA ARG A 323 0.30 18.20 -8.76
C ARG A 323 1.65 18.91 -8.53
N LYS A 324 1.63 20.14 -8.00
CA LYS A 324 2.84 20.95 -7.81
C LYS A 324 3.75 20.35 -6.73
N ARG A 325 5.03 20.74 -6.77
CA ARG A 325 6.02 20.30 -5.78
C ARG A 325 5.86 21.04 -4.47
N VAL A 326 6.17 20.34 -3.38
CA VAL A 326 6.23 20.89 -2.03
C VAL A 326 7.66 21.36 -1.78
N THR A 327 7.82 22.67 -1.58
CA THR A 327 9.12 23.27 -1.24
C THR A 327 9.19 23.60 0.26
N PRO A 328 10.40 23.63 0.87
CA PRO A 328 10.54 24.01 2.28
C PRO A 328 10.02 25.42 2.61
N GLY A 329 9.96 26.33 1.62
CA GLY A 329 9.44 27.69 1.79
C GLY A 329 7.91 27.79 1.83
N MET A 330 7.21 26.76 1.33
CA MET A 330 5.74 26.68 1.40
C MET A 330 5.23 26.20 2.76
N ILE A 331 6.13 25.79 3.66
CA ILE A 331 5.78 25.25 4.96
C ILE A 331 5.73 26.41 5.97
N PRO A 332 4.53 26.79 6.47
CA PRO A 332 4.42 27.85 7.47
C PRO A 332 5.11 27.44 8.77
N ASP A 333 5.55 28.44 9.54
CA ASP A 333 6.02 28.18 10.90
C ASP A 333 4.93 27.55 11.76
N ALA A 334 5.34 26.81 12.78
CA ALA A 334 4.41 26.15 13.67
C ALA A 334 3.58 27.20 14.41
N HIS A 335 2.27 27.24 14.12
CA HIS A 335 1.38 28.17 14.81
C HIS A 335 1.10 27.67 16.23
N ILE A 336 1.71 28.30 17.23
CA ILE A 336 1.47 28.00 18.63
C ILE A 336 0.14 28.66 19.02
N VAL A 337 -0.92 27.88 19.12
CA VAL A 337 -2.20 28.39 19.62
C VAL A 337 -2.09 28.54 21.14
N LEU A 338 -1.83 29.76 21.60
CA LEU A 338 -1.94 30.11 23.02
C LEU A 338 -3.40 29.96 23.47
N PRO A 339 -3.68 29.11 24.48
CA PRO A 339 -5.00 29.02 25.11
C PRO A 339 -5.48 30.41 25.54
N ALA A 340 -6.77 30.70 25.36
CA ALA A 340 -7.34 32.01 25.69
C ALA A 340 -7.01 32.47 27.13
N ILE A 341 -7.01 31.53 28.08
CA ILE A 341 -6.70 31.77 29.51
C ILE A 341 -5.25 32.23 29.74
N LEU A 342 -4.31 31.86 28.87
CA LEU A 342 -2.91 32.30 28.97
C LEU A 342 -2.67 33.65 28.30
N ARG A 343 -3.51 34.04 27.32
CA ARG A 343 -3.43 35.37 26.68
C ARG A 343 -3.68 36.50 27.67
N ASP A 344 -4.65 36.31 28.57
CA ASP A 344 -4.99 37.31 29.59
C ASP A 344 -3.90 37.45 30.68
N ARG A 345 -3.17 36.36 30.97
CA ARG A 345 -2.08 36.38 31.97
C ARG A 345 -0.86 37.15 31.49
N ASP A 346 -0.52 37.08 30.21
CA ASP A 346 0.60 37.84 29.64
C ASP A 346 0.23 39.32 29.46
N ALA A 347 -1.02 39.62 29.09
CA ALA A 347 -1.55 40.98 29.09
C ALA A 347 -1.55 41.61 30.50
N ALA A 348 -1.89 40.83 31.53
CA ALA A 348 -1.84 41.28 32.92
C ALA A 348 -0.41 41.45 33.49
N ARG A 349 0.61 40.89 32.83
CA ARG A 349 2.02 40.97 33.25
C ARG A 349 2.83 42.05 32.53
N GLY A 350 2.22 42.81 31.63
CA GLY A 350 2.88 43.93 30.94
C GLY A 350 4.02 43.51 30.00
N VAL A 351 4.09 42.23 29.62
CA VAL A 351 5.10 41.74 28.66
C VAL A 351 4.57 42.04 27.27
N ALA A 352 5.11 43.07 26.62
CA ALA A 352 4.74 43.44 25.26
C ALA A 352 4.98 42.25 24.30
N PRO A 353 4.09 42.02 23.32
CA PRO A 353 4.28 40.95 22.35
C PRO A 353 5.55 41.22 21.54
N THR A 354 6.50 40.27 21.59
CA THR A 354 7.67 40.31 20.70
C THR A 354 7.19 39.99 19.29
N ALA A 355 7.49 40.91 18.37
CA ALA A 355 7.08 40.88 16.96
C ALA A 355 7.82 39.80 16.16
#